data_AF-X1GD92-F1
#
_entry.id   AF-X1GD92-F1
#
_cell.length_a   1.000
_cell.length_b   1.000
_cell.length_c   1.000
_cell.angle_alpha   90.00
_cell.angle_beta   90.00
_cell.angle_gamma   90.00
#
_symmetry.space_group_name_H-M   'P 1'
#
loop_
_entity.id
_entity.type
_entity.pdbx_description
1 polymer ?
#
loop_
_entity_poly.entity_id
_entity_poly.type
_entity_poly.pdbx_seq_one_letter_code
_entity_poly.pdbx_strand_id
1 'polypeptide(L)'
;IIKIAKDMGYQVREKYICRDELYISDEVFFSGTAAEVTPIREIDNYQIGEGKRGPVTENIQKKFFDIAKGKEDKYLSWLDYI
;
A
#
# COMPACT_ATOMS: atom_id res chain seq x y z
N ILE A 1 -4.28 5.93 1.01
CA ILE A 1 -3.75 4.90 0.09
C ILE A 1 -4.66 4.61 -1.10
N ILE A 2 -5.95 4.26 -0.89
CA ILE A 2 -6.90 3.97 -1.99
C ILE A 2 -6.90 5.05 -3.09
N LYS A 3 -6.94 6.33 -2.70
CA LYS A 3 -6.90 7.45 -3.65
C LYS A 3 -5.60 7.47 -4.49
N ILE A 4 -4.45 7.29 -3.83
CA ILE A 4 -3.14 7.22 -4.48
C ILE A 4 -3.12 6.06 -5.49
N ALA A 5 -3.59 4.87 -5.09
CA ALA A 5 -3.62 3.70 -5.97
C ALA A 5 -4.50 3.91 -7.22
N LYS A 6 -5.71 4.45 -7.06
CA LYS A 6 -6.59 4.81 -8.19
C LYS A 6 -5.94 5.83 -9.11
N ASP A 7 -5.28 6.85 -8.55
CA ASP A 7 -4.61 7.90 -9.32
C ASP A 7 -3.34 7.40 -10.05
N MET A 8 -2.75 6.28 -9.59
CA MET A 8 -1.68 5.56 -10.29
C MET A 8 -2.21 4.60 -11.38
N GLY A 9 -3.53 4.52 -11.56
CA GLY A 9 -4.17 3.66 -12.55
C GLY A 9 -4.48 2.24 -12.07
N TYR A 10 -4.29 1.92 -10.79
CA TYR A 10 -4.67 0.61 -10.26
C TYR A 10 -6.18 0.47 -10.13
N GLN A 11 -6.70 -0.72 -10.45
CA GLN A 11 -8.06 -1.08 -10.10
C GLN A 11 -8.14 -1.34 -8.60
N VAL A 12 -9.00 -0.61 -7.90
CA VAL A 12 -9.27 -0.82 -6.47
C VAL A 12 -10.69 -1.31 -6.29
N ARG A 13 -10.86 -2.43 -5.59
CA ARG A 13 -12.16 -3.01 -5.23
C ARG A 13 -12.25 -3.17 -3.72
N GLU A 14 -13.32 -2.65 -3.14
CA GLU A 14 -13.68 -2.90 -1.76
C GLU A 14 -14.58 -4.12 -1.72
N LYS A 15 -14.15 -5.16 -1.01
CA LYS A 15 -14.91 -6.39 -0.81
C LYS A 15 -14.58 -6.99 0.55
N TYR A 16 -15.44 -7.89 1.01
CA TYR A 16 -15.05 -8.83 2.04
C TYR A 16 -13.94 -9.73 1.50
N ILE A 17 -12.90 -9.96 2.31
CA ILE A 17 -11.76 -10.80 1.98
C ILE A 17 -11.71 -11.91 3.02
N CYS A 18 -11.79 -13.15 2.58
CA CYS A 18 -11.61 -14.31 3.44
C CYS A 18 -10.10 -14.55 3.72
N ARG A 19 -9.79 -15.28 4.79
CA ARG A 19 -8.39 -15.45 5.23
C ARG A 19 -7.55 -16.24 4.21
N ASP A 20 -8.15 -17.23 3.58
CA ASP A 20 -7.56 -18.03 2.50
C ASP A 20 -7.18 -17.18 1.29
N GLU A 21 -7.97 -16.16 0.94
CA GLU A 21 -7.64 -15.22 -0.12
C GLU A 21 -6.35 -14.43 0.19
N LEU A 22 -6.10 -14.11 1.45
CA LEU A 22 -4.85 -13.44 1.86
C LEU A 22 -3.64 -14.36 1.62
N TYR A 23 -3.76 -15.65 1.94
CA TYR A 23 -2.65 -16.60 1.80
C TYR A 23 -2.23 -16.81 0.34
N ILE A 24 -3.17 -16.71 -0.60
CA ILE A 24 -2.92 -16.87 -2.03
C ILE A 24 -2.73 -15.54 -2.76
N SER A 25 -2.72 -14.41 -2.05
CA SER A 25 -2.48 -13.10 -2.64
C SER A 25 -1.03 -12.93 -3.08
N ASP A 26 -0.80 -12.24 -4.19
CA ASP A 26 0.56 -11.91 -4.66
C ASP A 26 1.27 -10.97 -3.69
N GLU A 27 0.54 -10.01 -3.11
CA GLU A 27 1.05 -9.02 -2.17
C GLU A 27 -0.01 -8.64 -1.13
N VAL A 28 0.41 -8.41 0.11
CA VAL A 28 -0.42 -7.86 1.19
C VAL A 28 0.39 -6.80 1.94
N PHE A 29 -0.26 -5.72 2.38
CA PHE A 29 0.38 -4.68 3.19
C PHE A 29 -0.59 -4.07 4.21
N PHE A 30 -0.05 -3.53 5.30
CA PHE A 30 -0.78 -2.66 6.21
C PHE A 30 -0.68 -1.20 5.79
N SER A 31 -1.71 -0.42 6.11
CA SER A 31 -1.62 1.03 6.06
C SER A 31 -2.09 1.67 7.37
N GLY A 32 -1.37 2.67 7.85
CA GLY A 32 -1.74 3.46 9.03
C GLY A 32 -0.80 4.63 9.25
N THR A 33 -1.10 5.55 10.15
CA THR A 33 -0.23 6.72 10.36
C THR A 33 1.17 6.34 10.82
N ALA A 34 1.29 5.37 11.73
CA ALA A 34 2.58 4.88 12.22
C ALA A 34 3.17 3.76 11.34
N ALA A 35 2.32 2.90 10.78
CA ALA A 35 2.74 1.78 9.94
C ALA A 35 2.97 2.18 8.46
N GLU A 36 2.58 3.40 8.09
CA GLU A 36 2.67 3.98 6.76
C GLU A 36 2.09 3.07 5.68
N VAL A 37 2.95 2.47 4.84
CA VAL A 37 2.64 1.36 3.93
C VAL A 37 3.67 0.27 4.22
N THR A 38 3.29 -0.76 4.97
CA THR A 38 4.21 -1.81 5.42
C THR A 38 3.88 -3.15 4.74
N PRO A 39 4.77 -3.72 3.91
CA PRO A 39 4.56 -5.01 3.27
C PRO A 39 4.51 -6.15 4.29
N ILE A 40 3.63 -7.12 4.05
CA ILE A 40 3.50 -8.35 4.82
C ILE A 40 4.05 -9.51 3.99
N ARG A 41 5.13 -10.13 4.47
CA ARG A 41 5.76 -11.28 3.79
C ARG A 41 5.15 -12.62 4.15
N GLU A 42 4.44 -12.70 5.28
CA GLU A 42 3.96 -13.96 5.86
C GLU A 42 2.77 -13.72 6.79
N ILE A 43 1.76 -14.59 6.74
CA ILE A 43 0.57 -14.58 7.60
C ILE A 43 0.31 -16.01 8.09
N ASP A 44 0.17 -16.23 9.39
CA ASP A 44 -0.09 -17.56 9.98
C ASP A 44 0.90 -18.66 9.51
N ASN A 45 2.17 -18.29 9.30
CA ASN A 45 3.24 -19.13 8.72
C ASN A 45 3.08 -19.49 7.23
N TYR A 46 2.10 -18.88 6.53
CA TYR A 46 2.00 -18.94 5.09
C TYR A 46 2.76 -17.78 4.46
N GLN A 47 3.73 -18.09 3.62
CA GLN A 47 4.45 -17.10 2.83
C GLN A 47 3.48 -16.45 1.82
N ILE A 48 3.48 -15.12 1.76
CA ILE A 48 2.69 -14.34 0.79
C ILE A 48 3.54 -14.08 -0.45
N GLY A 49 3.05 -14.49 -1.62
CA GLY A 49 3.76 -14.36 -2.89
C GLY A 49 5.22 -14.82 -2.81
N GLU A 50 6.15 -13.95 -3.19
CA GLU A 50 7.60 -14.22 -3.16
C GLU A 50 8.26 -14.08 -1.76
N GLY A 51 7.47 -13.86 -0.69
CA GLY A 51 8.00 -13.74 0.67
C GLY A 51 8.82 -12.46 0.93
N LYS A 52 8.68 -11.46 0.07
CA LYS A 52 9.35 -10.16 0.15
C LYS A 52 8.40 -9.05 -0.30
N ARG A 53 8.83 -7.79 -0.19
CA ARG A 53 8.08 -6.64 -0.71
C ARG A 53 7.89 -6.80 -2.22
N GLY A 54 6.64 -6.83 -2.67
CA GLY A 54 6.31 -6.87 -4.09
C GLY A 54 6.27 -5.49 -4.76
N PRO A 55 6.21 -5.46 -6.10
CA PRO A 55 6.31 -4.24 -6.89
C PRO A 55 5.13 -3.28 -6.68
N VAL A 56 3.90 -3.77 -6.47
CA VAL A 56 2.73 -2.89 -6.28
C VAL A 56 2.86 -2.15 -4.95
N THR A 57 3.20 -2.88 -3.89
CA THR A 57 3.41 -2.32 -2.56
C THR A 57 4.56 -1.31 -2.56
N GLU A 58 5.67 -1.62 -3.21
CA GLU A 58 6.81 -0.71 -3.33
C GLU A 58 6.44 0.60 -4.05
N ASN A 59 5.73 0.51 -5.17
CA ASN A 59 5.32 1.69 -5.94
C ASN A 59 4.37 2.58 -5.13
N ILE A 60 3.38 1.99 -4.45
CA ILE A 60 2.44 2.72 -3.60
C ILE A 60 3.16 3.34 -2.41
N GLN A 61 4.05 2.59 -1.74
CA GLN A 61 4.86 3.05 -0.62
C GLN A 61 5.70 4.26 -1.02
N LYS A 62 6.44 4.16 -2.14
CA LYS A 62 7.25 5.26 -2.65
C LYS A 62 6.40 6.50 -2.92
N LYS A 63 5.28 6.34 -3.61
CA LYS A 63 4.36 7.46 -3.92
C LYS A 63 3.82 8.11 -2.65
N PHE A 64 3.47 7.32 -1.64
CA PHE A 64 3.04 7.83 -0.34
C PHE A 64 4.13 8.69 0.34
N PHE A 65 5.38 8.22 0.35
CA PHE A 65 6.48 8.99 0.93
C PHE A 65 6.82 10.26 0.16
N ASP A 66 6.73 10.25 -1.17
CA ASP A 66 6.95 11.44 -1.98
C ASP A 66 5.84 12.48 -1.72
N ILE A 67 4.60 12.04 -1.53
CA ILE A 67 3.49 12.90 -1.10
C ILE A 67 3.74 13.47 0.30
N ALA A 68 4.09 12.63 1.28
CA ALA A 68 4.33 13.08 2.65
C ALA A 68 5.49 14.08 2.76
N LYS A 69 6.46 14.03 1.83
CA LYS A 69 7.58 14.97 1.73
C LYS A 69 7.29 16.20 0.86
N GLY A 70 6.06 16.36 0.37
CA GLY A 70 5.66 17.49 -0.47
C GLY A 70 6.30 17.53 -1.85
N LYS A 71 6.72 16.39 -2.40
CA LYS A 71 7.32 16.30 -3.75
C LYS A 71 6.28 16.15 -4.87
N GLU A 72 5.01 16.08 -4.51
CA GLU A 72 3.93 15.76 -5.42
C GLU A 72 2.88 16.89 -5.39
N ASP A 73 2.97 17.79 -6.36
CA ASP A 73 2.13 19.00 -6.46
C ASP A 73 0.63 18.69 -6.33
N LYS A 74 0.20 17.58 -6.93
CA LYS A 74 -1.19 17.11 -6.90
C LYS A 74 -1.74 16.92 -5.48
N TYR A 75 -0.88 16.64 -4.50
CA TYR A 75 -1.26 16.29 -3.13
C TYR A 75 -0.82 17.33 -2.11
N LEU A 76 -0.32 18.50 -2.53
CA LEU A 76 0.09 19.57 -1.60
C LEU A 76 -1.04 20.01 -0.68
N SER A 77 -2.30 19.94 -1.13
CA SER A 77 -3.47 20.22 -0.29
C SER A 77 -3.63 19.30 0.93
N TRP A 78 -2.89 18.19 1.01
CA TRP A 78 -2.89 17.28 2.16
C TRP A 78 -1.85 17.65 3.21
N LEU A 79 -0.96 18.59 2.92
CA LEU A 79 0.11 19.02 3.81
C LEU A 79 -0.22 20.40 4.37
N ASP A 80 -0.02 20.55 5.66
CA ASP A 80 -0.03 21.85 6.32
C ASP A 80 1.41 22.22 6.69
N TYR A 81 1.86 23.38 6.23
CA TYR A 81 3.24 23.85 6.42
C TYR A 81 3.30 24.75 7.66
N ILE A 82 4.07 24.34 8.66
CA ILE A 82 4.28 25.06 9.93
C ILE A 82 5.46 26.02 9.79
#